data_AF-A0A0N4UPH6-F1
#
_entry.id   AF-A0A0N4UPH6-F1
#
_cell.length_a   1.000
_cell.length_b   1.000
_cell.length_c   1.000
_cell.angle_alpha   90.00
_cell.angle_beta   90.00
_cell.angle_gamma   90.00
#
_symmetry.space_group_name_H-M   'P 1'
#
loop_
_entity.id
_entity.type
_entity.pdbx_description
1 polymer ?
#
loop_
_entity_poly.entity_id
_entity_poly.type
_entity_poly.pdbx_seq_one_letter_code
_entity_poly.pdbx_strand_id
1 'polypeptide(L)'
;YNFIAKFAVGVSDRPVRRVTSKLVRRSTSELQRMLRKGDHWSANDLFRFQCSNQDAYVTGEYKAICEEWLRRLNSIPKKYCYLSWYAAAIYSCYYRLAPLVTNAIQKRELWNEAKREYAEIYLMGRRIWRRPTHPSRLRVIYDLGMLCVKFNDIQVYSALFTYLDLFKKHSRQYYRINLKK
;
A
#
# COMPACT_ATOMS: atom_id res chain seq x y z
N TYR A 1 -2.29 -10.06 -46.97
CA TYR A 1 -1.18 -9.46 -46.22
C TYR A 1 -1.29 -7.94 -46.25
N ASN A 2 -1.97 -7.28 -45.30
CA ASN A 2 -1.84 -5.81 -45.11
C ASN A 2 -2.55 -5.23 -43.86
N PHE A 3 -2.69 -5.99 -42.77
CA PHE A 3 -3.23 -5.43 -41.53
C PHE A 3 -2.16 -4.68 -40.70
N ILE A 4 -0.87 -4.98 -40.92
CA ILE A 4 0.24 -4.42 -40.12
C ILE A 4 0.68 -3.03 -40.62
N ALA A 5 0.46 -2.70 -41.90
CA ALA A 5 0.90 -1.41 -42.46
C ALA A 5 0.22 -0.18 -41.83
N LYS A 6 -0.97 -0.35 -41.23
CA LYS A 6 -1.68 0.76 -40.57
C LYS A 6 -1.06 1.21 -39.24
N PHE A 7 -0.27 0.35 -38.58
CA PHE A 7 0.36 0.71 -37.30
C PHE A 7 1.74 1.37 -37.45
N ALA A 8 2.39 1.25 -38.62
CA ALA A 8 3.76 1.72 -38.80
C ALA A 8 3.86 3.21 -39.20
N VAL A 9 2.83 3.82 -39.77
CA VAL A 9 2.89 5.21 -40.30
C VAL A 9 2.58 6.26 -39.22
N GLY A 10 2.27 5.86 -37.99
CA GLY A 10 1.89 6.76 -36.90
C GLY A 10 2.99 7.12 -35.91
N VAL A 11 4.21 6.57 -36.05
CA VAL A 11 5.33 6.92 -35.17
C VAL A 11 5.87 8.27 -35.62
N SER A 12 5.11 9.32 -35.32
CA SER A 12 5.52 10.69 -35.49
C SER A 12 6.88 10.87 -34.82
N ASP A 13 7.82 11.38 -35.59
CA ASP A 13 9.19 11.81 -35.25
C ASP A 13 9.17 12.99 -34.25
N ARG A 14 8.29 12.92 -33.24
CA ARG A 14 8.28 13.87 -32.14
C ARG A 14 9.59 13.64 -31.42
N PRO A 15 10.49 14.64 -31.40
CA PRO A 15 11.73 14.49 -30.66
C PRO A 15 11.35 14.08 -29.24
N VAL A 16 11.85 12.94 -28.80
CA VAL A 16 11.75 12.51 -27.41
C VAL A 16 12.31 13.69 -26.63
N ARG A 17 11.42 14.48 -26.04
CA ARG A 17 11.78 15.63 -25.22
C ARG A 17 12.54 15.01 -24.06
N ARG A 18 13.86 14.91 -24.19
CA ARG A 18 14.75 14.52 -23.12
C ARG A 18 14.51 15.58 -22.06
N VAL A 19 13.75 15.22 -21.03
CA VAL A 19 13.56 16.06 -19.85
C VAL A 19 14.86 16.00 -19.06
N THR A 20 15.91 16.62 -19.60
CA THR A 20 17.19 16.83 -18.94
C THR A 20 17.21 18.25 -18.40
N SER A 21 16.34 18.57 -17.43
CA SER A 21 16.46 19.82 -16.67
C SER A 21 15.56 19.90 -15.44
N LYS A 22 15.58 18.93 -14.53
CA LYS A 22 15.18 19.18 -13.11
C LYS A 22 16.04 18.44 -12.07
N LEU A 23 17.21 17.92 -12.46
CA LEU A 23 18.02 17.06 -11.58
C LEU A 23 18.98 17.81 -10.63
N VAL A 24 18.94 19.14 -10.56
CA VAL A 24 19.84 19.93 -9.68
C VAL A 24 19.07 20.95 -8.82
N ARG A 25 17.86 20.62 -8.38
CA ARG A 25 17.43 21.11 -7.06
C ARG A 25 17.67 19.94 -6.13
N ARG A 26 18.55 20.11 -5.13
CA ARG A 26 18.49 19.29 -3.91
C ARG A 26 17.01 19.25 -3.56
N SER A 27 16.38 18.11 -3.79
CA SER A 27 14.96 17.94 -3.48
C SER A 27 14.85 18.35 -2.04
N THR A 28 14.04 19.37 -1.73
CA THR A 28 13.78 19.67 -0.33
C THR A 28 13.46 18.35 0.34
N SER A 29 14.15 18.04 1.44
CA SER A 29 13.89 16.86 2.26
C SER A 29 12.39 16.58 2.24
N GLU A 30 11.99 15.36 1.88
CA GLU A 30 10.58 15.02 1.70
C GLU A 30 9.82 15.31 3.00
N LEU A 31 10.46 15.07 4.14
CA LEU A 31 9.97 15.47 5.45
C LEU A 31 9.73 16.98 5.55
N GLN A 32 10.73 17.80 5.19
CA GLN A 32 10.58 19.26 5.20
C GLN A 32 9.50 19.75 4.22
N ARG A 33 9.31 19.05 3.08
CA ARG A 33 8.21 19.33 2.15
C ARG A 33 6.86 19.04 2.80
N MET A 34 6.73 17.90 3.48
CA MET A 34 5.50 17.51 4.19
C MET A 34 5.17 18.49 5.31
N LEU A 35 6.16 18.86 6.12
CA LEU A 35 5.97 19.80 7.23
C LEU A 35 5.55 21.19 6.75
N ARG A 36 6.21 21.73 5.71
CA ARG A 36 5.82 23.02 5.12
C ARG A 36 4.41 23.03 4.54
N LYS A 37 3.96 21.90 4.00
CA LYS A 37 2.59 21.79 3.46
C LYS A 37 1.53 21.69 4.56
N GLY A 38 1.93 21.26 5.77
CA GLY A 38 1.01 21.00 6.88
C GLY A 38 -0.12 20.07 6.44
N ASP A 39 -1.34 20.52 6.71
CA ASP A 39 -2.58 19.77 6.41
C ASP A 39 -3.05 19.89 4.95
N HIS A 40 -2.41 20.74 4.13
CA HIS A 40 -2.79 20.95 2.72
C HIS A 40 -2.27 19.86 1.76
N TRP A 41 -1.98 18.67 2.27
CA TRP A 41 -1.50 17.57 1.46
C TRP A 41 -2.63 16.95 0.62
N SER A 42 -2.28 16.36 -0.52
CA SER A 42 -3.22 15.78 -1.47
C SER A 42 -2.93 14.30 -1.74
N ALA A 43 -3.89 13.60 -2.33
CA ALA A 43 -3.70 12.21 -2.74
C ALA A 43 -2.47 12.04 -3.65
N ASN A 44 -2.15 13.05 -4.49
CA ASN A 44 -0.97 13.02 -5.34
C ASN A 44 0.35 13.04 -4.55
N ASP A 45 0.40 13.73 -3.40
CA ASP A 45 1.57 13.68 -2.52
C ASP A 45 1.77 12.26 -1.97
N LEU A 46 0.67 11.60 -1.59
CA LEU A 46 0.72 10.24 -1.08
C LEU A 46 1.11 9.24 -2.18
N PHE A 47 0.55 9.37 -3.38
CA PHE A 47 0.94 8.54 -4.52
C PHE A 47 2.42 8.69 -4.84
N ARG A 48 2.95 9.91 -4.76
CA ARG A 48 4.39 10.17 -4.92
C ARG A 48 5.19 9.44 -3.84
N PHE A 49 4.77 9.45 -2.58
CA PHE A 49 5.42 8.68 -1.52
C PHE A 49 5.36 7.17 -1.78
N GLN A 50 4.19 6.65 -2.17
CA GLN A 50 3.99 5.23 -2.49
C GLN A 50 4.92 4.76 -3.61
N CYS A 51 5.14 5.58 -4.63
CA CYS A 51 5.95 5.25 -5.81
C CYS A 51 7.40 5.77 -5.74
N SER A 52 7.80 6.47 -4.69
CA SER A 52 9.16 7.02 -4.58
C SER A 52 10.20 5.91 -4.40
N ASN A 53 11.36 6.10 -5.05
CA ASN A 53 12.52 5.24 -4.82
C ASN A 53 13.17 5.60 -3.48
N GLN A 54 13.41 4.58 -2.65
CA GLN A 54 13.64 4.72 -1.20
C GLN A 54 15.12 4.61 -0.80
N ASP A 55 15.99 4.20 -1.73
CA ASP A 55 17.43 4.00 -1.50
C ASP A 55 18.18 5.31 -1.14
N ALA A 56 17.52 6.46 -1.25
CA ALA A 56 18.13 7.78 -1.05
C ALA A 56 18.02 8.35 0.37
N TYR A 57 17.21 7.75 1.26
CA TYR A 57 16.95 8.34 2.58
C TYR A 57 17.86 7.79 3.68
N VAL A 58 18.28 8.68 4.59
CA VAL A 58 18.86 8.28 5.88
C VAL A 58 17.77 7.57 6.70
N THR A 59 18.11 6.45 7.35
CA THR A 59 17.17 5.60 8.11
C THR A 59 16.24 6.38 9.06
N GLY A 60 16.78 7.39 9.76
CA GLY A 60 16.00 8.24 10.67
C GLY A 60 15.00 9.17 9.98
N GLU A 61 15.39 9.83 8.88
CA GLU A 61 14.49 10.67 8.10
C GLU A 61 13.36 9.84 7.50
N TYR A 62 13.70 8.64 7.04
CA TYR A 62 12.74 7.74 6.42
C TYR A 62 11.67 7.24 7.40
N LYS A 63 12.07 6.94 8.63
CA LYS A 63 11.17 6.61 9.73
C LYS A 63 10.19 7.76 9.98
N ALA A 64 10.70 8.98 10.14
CA ALA A 64 9.89 10.17 10.38
C ALA A 64 8.87 10.45 9.25
N ILE A 65 9.27 10.24 7.99
CA ILE A 65 8.36 10.36 6.83
C ILE A 65 7.20 9.35 6.93
N CYS A 66 7.50 8.09 7.25
CA CYS A 66 6.48 7.05 7.36
C CYS A 66 5.50 7.32 8.51
N GLU A 67 6.02 7.73 9.67
CA GLU A 67 5.22 8.08 10.86
C GLU A 67 4.31 9.29 10.57
N GLU A 68 4.84 10.31 9.91
CA GLU A 68 4.05 11.49 9.55
C GLU A 68 2.95 11.16 8.53
N TRP A 69 3.22 10.27 7.57
CA TRP A 69 2.18 9.76 6.67
C TRP A 69 1.12 8.94 7.41
N LEU A 70 1.51 8.08 8.34
CA LEU A 70 0.55 7.33 9.18
C LEU A 70 -0.33 8.27 9.99
N ARG A 71 0.26 9.29 10.64
CA ARG A 71 -0.48 10.30 11.40
C ARG A 71 -1.55 10.96 10.53
N ARG A 72 -1.17 11.40 9.32
CA ARG A 72 -2.08 12.02 8.35
C ARG A 72 -3.14 11.06 7.83
N LEU A 73 -2.82 9.78 7.64
CA LEU A 73 -3.78 8.78 7.17
C LEU A 73 -4.81 8.45 8.26
N ASN A 74 -4.37 8.34 9.49
CA ASN A 74 -5.22 8.05 10.65
C ASN A 74 -6.14 9.22 10.99
N SER A 75 -5.79 10.46 10.63
CA SER A 75 -6.66 11.62 10.83
C SER A 75 -7.79 11.72 9.80
N ILE A 76 -7.78 10.92 8.72
CA ILE A 76 -8.82 11.00 7.70
C ILE A 76 -9.98 10.08 8.08
N PRO A 77 -11.23 10.58 8.11
CA PRO A 77 -12.39 9.73 8.30
C PRO A 77 -12.52 8.76 7.11
N LYS A 78 -12.48 7.46 7.40
CA LYS A 78 -12.57 6.40 6.40
C LYS A 78 -13.93 6.45 5.70
N LYS A 79 -13.93 6.45 4.37
CA LYS A 79 -15.12 6.39 3.51
C LYS A 79 -15.15 5.08 2.75
N TYR A 80 -16.33 4.47 2.64
CA TYR A 80 -16.56 3.18 1.97
C TYR A 80 -15.97 3.12 0.55
N CYS A 81 -16.10 4.17 -0.25
CA CYS A 81 -15.61 4.22 -1.64
C CYS A 81 -14.07 4.23 -1.77
N TYR A 82 -13.33 4.53 -0.71
CA TYR A 82 -11.87 4.66 -0.73
C TYR A 82 -11.14 3.61 0.11
N LEU A 83 -11.83 2.58 0.64
CA LEU A 83 -11.24 1.57 1.52
C LEU A 83 -10.00 0.89 0.94
N SER A 84 -10.02 0.53 -0.35
CA SER A 84 -8.87 -0.09 -1.01
C SER A 84 -7.67 0.85 -1.07
N TRP A 85 -7.92 2.15 -1.23
CA TRP A 85 -6.87 3.17 -1.26
C TRP A 85 -6.29 3.40 0.13
N TYR A 86 -7.13 3.52 1.16
CA TYR A 86 -6.68 3.57 2.56
C TYR A 86 -5.82 2.36 2.90
N ALA A 87 -6.26 1.15 2.56
CA ALA A 87 -5.51 -0.08 2.80
C ALA A 87 -4.13 -0.06 2.15
N ALA A 88 -4.05 0.32 0.87
CA ALA A 88 -2.78 0.39 0.15
C ALA A 88 -1.85 1.49 0.69
N ALA A 89 -2.42 2.60 1.17
CA ALA A 89 -1.67 3.69 1.77
C ALA A 89 -1.06 3.31 3.12
N ILE A 90 -1.87 2.78 4.04
CA ILE A 90 -1.38 2.32 5.34
C ILE A 90 -0.43 1.14 5.17
N TYR A 91 -0.70 0.22 4.23
CA TYR A 91 0.20 -0.88 3.88
C TYR A 91 1.59 -0.35 3.60
N SER A 92 1.67 0.64 2.70
CA SER A 92 2.92 1.21 2.25
C SER A 92 3.70 1.78 3.43
N CYS A 93 3.03 2.46 4.36
CA CYS A 93 3.69 3.02 5.54
C CYS A 93 4.16 1.93 6.51
N TYR A 94 3.29 1.01 6.92
CA TYR A 94 3.62 -0.05 7.88
C TYR A 94 4.70 -1.01 7.35
N TYR A 95 4.63 -1.36 6.07
CA TYR A 95 5.59 -2.26 5.42
C TYR A 95 7.01 -1.67 5.44
N ARG A 96 7.10 -0.34 5.28
CA ARG A 96 8.37 0.41 5.31
C ARG A 96 8.86 0.69 6.71
N LEU A 97 7.95 0.93 7.65
CA LEU A 97 8.27 1.24 9.04
C LEU A 97 8.73 0.00 9.81
N ALA A 98 8.16 -1.17 9.52
CA ALA A 98 8.48 -2.44 10.21
C ALA A 98 9.99 -2.74 10.35
N PRO A 99 10.84 -2.66 9.29
CA PRO A 99 12.28 -2.89 9.41
C PRO A 99 13.05 -1.74 10.09
N LEU A 100 12.46 -0.56 10.24
CA LEU A 100 13.12 0.61 10.85
C LEU A 100 12.95 0.65 12.38
N VAL A 101 12.05 -0.17 12.92
CA VAL A 101 11.77 -0.23 14.35
C VAL A 101 12.56 -1.38 14.96
N THR A 102 13.65 -1.05 15.65
CA THR A 102 14.54 -2.02 16.31
C THR A 102 14.04 -2.45 17.69
N ASN A 103 13.33 -1.56 18.41
CA ASN A 103 12.79 -1.87 19.73
C ASN A 103 11.60 -2.84 19.60
N ALA A 104 11.71 -4.01 20.25
CA ALA A 104 10.70 -5.07 20.16
C ALA A 104 9.32 -4.67 20.72
N ILE A 105 9.28 -3.85 21.77
CA ILE A 105 8.02 -3.35 22.38
C ILE A 105 7.35 -2.40 21.39
N GLN A 106 8.08 -1.42 20.87
CA GLN A 106 7.58 -0.47 19.87
C GLN A 106 7.12 -1.21 18.60
N LYS A 107 7.87 -2.22 18.13
CA LYS A 107 7.51 -3.02 16.96
C LYS A 107 6.18 -3.77 17.19
N ARG A 108 5.96 -4.30 18.40
CA ARG A 108 4.72 -4.98 18.80
C ARG A 108 3.53 -4.04 18.88
N GLU A 109 3.71 -2.84 19.41
CA GLU A 109 2.67 -1.81 19.48
C GLU A 109 2.24 -1.39 18.08
N LEU A 110 3.21 -1.05 17.23
CA LEU A 110 2.98 -0.69 15.83
C LEU A 110 2.27 -1.82 15.07
N TRP A 111 2.64 -3.07 15.34
CA TRP A 111 1.97 -4.23 14.75
C TRP A 111 0.50 -4.35 15.21
N ASN A 112 0.23 -4.07 16.49
CA ASN A 112 -1.13 -4.07 17.02
C ASN A 112 -1.99 -2.96 16.42
N GLU A 113 -1.40 -1.80 16.10
CA GLU A 113 -2.08 -0.72 15.38
C GLU A 113 -2.39 -1.12 13.94
N ALA A 114 -1.41 -1.65 13.20
CA ALA A 114 -1.61 -2.15 11.85
C ALA A 114 -2.75 -3.19 11.78
N LYS A 115 -2.78 -4.15 12.70
CA LYS A 115 -3.87 -5.14 12.78
C LYS A 115 -5.23 -4.50 13.03
N ARG A 116 -5.30 -3.49 13.92
CA ARG A 116 -6.55 -2.77 14.23
C ARG A 116 -7.08 -2.03 12.99
N GLU A 117 -6.22 -1.31 12.29
CA GLU A 117 -6.57 -0.61 11.05
C GLU A 117 -7.10 -1.57 9.96
N TYR A 118 -6.42 -2.70 9.75
CA TYR A 118 -6.85 -3.70 8.78
C TYR A 118 -8.15 -4.40 9.19
N ALA A 119 -8.36 -4.64 10.48
CA ALA A 119 -9.62 -5.19 10.98
C ALA A 119 -10.78 -4.24 10.68
N GLU A 120 -10.62 -2.94 10.95
CA GLU A 120 -11.63 -1.93 10.65
C GLU A 120 -11.94 -1.87 9.14
N ILE A 121 -10.90 -1.76 8.30
CA ILE A 121 -11.05 -1.74 6.83
C ILE A 121 -11.76 -2.99 6.34
N TYR A 122 -11.39 -4.17 6.85
CA TYR A 122 -12.01 -5.41 6.46
C TYR A 122 -13.50 -5.42 6.86
N LEU A 123 -13.83 -5.02 8.09
CA LEU A 123 -15.21 -4.95 8.58
C LEU A 123 -16.09 -4.00 7.76
N MET A 124 -15.60 -2.79 7.46
CA MET A 124 -16.27 -1.83 6.58
C MET A 124 -16.42 -2.40 5.16
N GLY A 125 -15.38 -3.06 4.68
CA GLY A 125 -15.32 -3.65 3.36
C GLY A 125 -16.27 -4.83 3.16
N ARG A 126 -16.66 -5.57 4.20
CA ARG A 126 -17.57 -6.74 4.08
C ARG A 126 -18.87 -6.44 3.32
N ARG A 127 -19.42 -5.23 3.50
CA ARG A 127 -20.67 -4.81 2.83
C ARG A 127 -20.48 -4.59 1.33
N ILE A 128 -19.30 -4.13 0.92
CA ILE A 128 -18.93 -3.82 -0.47
C ILE A 128 -18.39 -5.07 -1.16
N TRP A 129 -17.40 -5.72 -0.54
CA TRP A 129 -16.68 -6.89 -1.04
C TRP A 129 -17.39 -8.19 -0.68
N ARG A 130 -18.66 -8.28 -1.11
CA ARG A 130 -19.58 -9.37 -0.76
C ARG A 130 -19.01 -10.77 -1.08
N ARG A 131 -18.20 -10.86 -2.14
CA ARG A 131 -17.58 -12.11 -2.60
C ARG A 131 -16.18 -12.29 -1.99
N PRO A 132 -15.79 -13.50 -1.55
CA PRO A 132 -14.42 -13.80 -1.11
C PRO A 132 -13.35 -13.48 -2.17
N THR A 133 -13.71 -13.64 -3.45
CA THR A 133 -12.82 -13.41 -4.60
C THR A 133 -12.78 -11.95 -5.07
N HIS A 134 -13.44 -11.02 -4.37
CA HIS A 134 -13.44 -9.62 -4.77
C HIS A 134 -12.00 -9.06 -4.78
N PRO A 135 -11.52 -8.43 -5.86
CA PRO A 135 -10.12 -8.01 -6.00
C PRO A 135 -9.60 -7.16 -4.83
N SER A 136 -10.36 -6.17 -4.38
CA SER A 136 -10.00 -5.36 -3.20
C SER A 136 -9.89 -6.16 -1.91
N ARG A 137 -10.77 -7.14 -1.70
CA ARG A 137 -10.71 -8.01 -0.51
C ARG A 137 -9.46 -8.87 -0.57
N LEU A 138 -9.18 -9.48 -1.72
CA LEU A 138 -7.95 -10.24 -1.94
C LEU A 138 -6.71 -9.40 -1.65
N ARG A 139 -6.70 -8.15 -2.15
CA ARG A 139 -5.60 -7.21 -1.92
C ARG A 139 -5.40 -6.88 -0.44
N VAL A 140 -6.46 -6.56 0.27
CA VAL A 140 -6.39 -6.26 1.72
C VAL A 140 -5.84 -7.44 2.51
N ILE A 141 -6.32 -8.66 2.23
CA ILE A 141 -5.83 -9.84 2.92
C ILE A 141 -4.35 -10.05 2.54
N TYR A 142 -3.97 -9.95 1.26
CA TYR A 142 -2.58 -10.10 0.81
C TYR A 142 -1.65 -9.11 1.50
N ASP A 143 -2.01 -7.83 1.52
CA ASP A 143 -1.23 -6.78 2.17
C ASP A 143 -1.05 -7.09 3.66
N LEU A 144 -2.10 -7.53 4.37
CA LEU A 144 -2.00 -7.98 5.76
C LEU A 144 -1.03 -9.16 5.92
N GLY A 145 -1.08 -10.15 5.02
CA GLY A 145 -0.16 -11.28 5.00
C GLY A 145 1.30 -10.84 4.83
N MET A 146 1.56 -9.88 3.95
CA MET A 146 2.89 -9.30 3.75
C MET A 146 3.37 -8.51 4.97
N LEU A 147 2.48 -7.82 5.67
CA LEU A 147 2.81 -7.18 6.94
C LEU A 147 3.12 -8.22 8.03
N CYS A 148 2.38 -9.34 8.10
CA CYS A 148 2.70 -10.43 9.03
C CYS A 148 4.14 -10.93 8.83
N VAL A 149 4.54 -11.14 7.57
CA VAL A 149 5.93 -11.49 7.21
C VAL A 149 6.91 -10.46 7.75
N LYS A 150 6.67 -9.18 7.46
CA LYS A 150 7.61 -8.10 7.82
C LYS A 150 7.71 -7.82 9.32
N PHE A 151 6.61 -7.89 10.06
CA PHE A 151 6.62 -7.60 11.48
C PHE A 151 7.15 -8.74 12.33
N ASN A 152 6.99 -9.98 11.88
CA ASN A 152 7.36 -11.18 12.64
C ASN A 152 8.58 -11.90 12.05
N ASP A 153 9.23 -11.31 11.05
CA ASP A 153 10.40 -11.85 10.37
C ASP A 153 10.18 -13.31 9.86
N ILE A 154 8.94 -13.60 9.46
CA ILE A 154 8.54 -14.91 8.94
C ILE A 154 9.01 -15.02 7.49
N GLN A 155 9.58 -16.16 7.10
CA GLN A 155 9.90 -16.41 5.70
C GLN A 155 8.64 -16.38 4.83
N VAL A 156 8.68 -15.61 3.73
CA VAL A 156 7.53 -15.36 2.83
C VAL A 156 6.85 -16.67 2.40
N TYR A 157 7.62 -17.72 2.12
CA TYR A 157 7.09 -19.02 1.72
C TYR A 157 6.16 -19.62 2.79
N SER A 158 6.56 -19.57 4.06
CA SER A 158 5.74 -20.07 5.18
C SER A 158 4.44 -19.28 5.31
N ALA A 159 4.50 -17.95 5.21
CA ALA A 159 3.32 -17.10 5.32
C ALA A 159 2.35 -17.27 4.14
N LEU A 160 2.86 -17.48 2.93
CA LEU A 160 2.05 -17.74 1.74
C LEU A 160 1.20 -19.01 1.92
N PHE A 161 1.76 -20.08 2.47
CA PHE A 161 1.01 -21.31 2.75
C PHE A 161 -0.10 -21.07 3.78
N THR A 162 0.20 -20.41 4.90
CA THR A 162 -0.81 -20.05 5.91
C THR A 162 -1.91 -19.17 5.31
N TYR A 163 -1.54 -18.23 4.46
CA TYR A 163 -2.45 -17.35 3.75
C TYR A 163 -3.38 -18.12 2.80
N LEU A 164 -2.83 -19.00 1.97
CA LEU A 164 -3.59 -19.82 1.05
C LEU A 164 -4.57 -20.73 1.80
N ASP A 165 -4.17 -21.25 2.96
CA ASP A 165 -5.05 -22.07 3.80
C ASP A 165 -6.18 -21.25 4.44
N LEU A 166 -5.90 -20.04 4.93
CA LEU A 166 -6.93 -19.10 5.39
C LEU A 166 -7.88 -18.75 4.24
N PHE A 167 -7.35 -18.48 3.06
CA PHE A 167 -8.14 -18.19 1.87
C PHE A 167 -9.04 -19.37 1.49
N LYS A 168 -8.51 -20.60 1.48
CA LYS A 168 -9.27 -21.83 1.24
C LYS A 168 -10.35 -22.06 2.31
N LYS A 169 -10.06 -21.82 3.58
CA LYS A 169 -11.06 -21.94 4.67
C LYS A 169 -12.20 -20.94 4.48
N HIS A 170 -11.89 -19.68 4.21
CA HIS A 170 -12.91 -18.65 3.99
C HIS A 170 -13.69 -18.84 2.69
N SER A 171 -13.06 -19.31 1.61
CA SER A 171 -13.77 -19.61 0.36
C SER A 171 -14.72 -20.80 0.55
N ARG A 172 -14.26 -21.90 1.19
CA ARG A 172 -15.11 -23.07 1.49
C ARG A 172 -16.33 -22.72 2.35
N GLN A 173 -16.17 -21.85 3.33
CA GLN A 173 -17.29 -21.42 4.19
C GLN A 173 -18.37 -20.69 3.36
N TYR A 174 -17.97 -19.89 2.38
CA TYR A 174 -18.91 -19.24 1.45
C TYR A 174 -19.54 -20.19 0.44
N TYR A 175 -18.77 -21.13 -0.15
CA TYR A 175 -19.33 -22.13 -1.05
C TYR A 175 -20.35 -23.03 -0.32
N ARG A 176 -20.13 -23.37 0.96
CA ARG A 176 -21.11 -24.08 1.79
C ARG A 176 -22.39 -23.28 2.04
N ILE A 177 -22.30 -21.96 2.19
CA ILE A 177 -23.49 -21.11 2.40
C ILE A 177 -24.29 -20.96 1.10
N ASN A 178 -23.61 -20.85 -0.04
CA ASN A 178 -24.28 -20.69 -1.35
C ASN A 178 -24.82 -22.00 -1.94
N LEU A 179 -24.32 -23.17 -1.53
CA LEU A 179 -24.88 -24.47 -1.93
C LEU A 179 -26.09 -24.90 -1.09
N LYS A 180 -26.42 -24.16 -0.02
CA LYS A 180 -27.56 -24.43 0.87
C LYS A 180 -28.78 -23.54 0.59
N LYS A 181 -28.73 -22.71 -0.46
CA LYS A 181 -29.87 -21.91 -0.96
C LYS A 181 -30.24 -22.41 -2.33
#